data_AF-A0A5Q4FYE6-F1
#
_entry.id   AF-A0A5Q4FYE6-F1
#
_cell.length_a   1.000
_cell.length_b   1.000
_cell.length_c   1.000
_cell.angle_alpha   90.00
_cell.angle_beta   90.00
_cell.angle_gamma   90.00
#
_symmetry.space_group_name_H-M   'P 1'
#
loop_
_entity.id
_entity.type
_entity.pdbx_description
1 polymer ?
#
loop_
_entity_poly.entity_id
_entity_poly.type
_entity_poly.pdbx_seq_one_letter_code
_entity_poly.pdbx_strand_id
1 'polypeptide(L)'
;MGTQRINISLDAEHAAKLTRLAARVHVNEGTLARSLLASALDDADPDPTNITALLDSIDGAFEQARLGGQQIARGEGIPLARL
;
A
#
# COMPACT_ATOMS: atom_id res chain seq x y z
N MET A 1 10.62 -16.64 -4.11
CA MET A 1 10.53 -15.25 -4.64
C MET A 1 9.23 -15.14 -5.41
N GLY A 2 8.15 -14.72 -4.74
CA GLY A 2 6.83 -14.59 -5.36
C GLY A 2 6.66 -13.21 -5.97
N THR A 3 6.23 -13.13 -7.23
CA THR A 3 5.82 -11.87 -7.85
C THR A 3 4.33 -11.67 -7.57
N GLN A 4 3.98 -10.67 -6.77
CA GLN A 4 2.58 -10.28 -6.53
C GLN A 4 2.19 -9.19 -7.53
N ARG A 5 1.06 -9.38 -8.24
CA ARG A 5 0.48 -8.35 -9.10
C ARG A 5 -0.48 -7.51 -8.29
N ILE A 6 -0.29 -6.20 -8.31
CA ILE A 6 -1.14 -5.21 -7.66
C ILE A 6 -1.59 -4.22 -8.72
N ASN A 7 -2.89 -3.95 -8.79
CA ASN A 7 -3.44 -2.89 -9.63
C ASN A 7 -3.57 -1.63 -8.78
N ILE A 8 -3.05 -0.51 -9.29
CA ILE A 8 -3.04 0.78 -8.59
C ILE A 8 -3.78 1.78 -9.48
N SER A 9 -4.75 2.46 -8.89
CA SER A 9 -5.43 3.58 -9.53
C SER A 9 -4.83 4.88 -9.00
N LEU A 10 -4.46 5.77 -9.92
CA LEU A 10 -4.00 7.12 -9.59
C LEU A 10 -5.11 8.10 -9.97
N ASP A 11 -5.27 9.15 -9.19
CA ASP A 11 -6.05 10.30 -9.64
C ASP A 11 -5.36 11.00 -10.84
N ALA A 12 -6.09 11.91 -11.48
CA ALA A 12 -5.63 12.59 -12.68
C ALA A 12 -4.35 13.41 -12.45
N GLU A 13 -4.16 13.98 -11.26
CA GLU A 13 -2.99 14.81 -10.94
C GLU A 13 -1.73 13.95 -10.84
N HIS A 14 -1.80 12.86 -10.07
CA HIS A 14 -0.69 11.94 -9.86
C HIS A 14 -0.35 11.18 -11.13
N ALA A 15 -1.35 10.77 -11.93
CA ALA A 15 -1.13 10.16 -13.24
C ALA A 15 -0.35 11.11 -14.18
N ALA A 16 -0.77 12.37 -14.28
CA ALA A 16 -0.08 13.36 -15.10
C ALA A 16 1.37 13.61 -14.62
N LYS A 17 1.60 13.61 -13.30
CA LYS A 17 2.93 13.74 -12.72
C LYS A 17 3.83 12.55 -13.09
N LEU A 18 3.31 11.33 -13.01
CA LEU A 18 4.03 10.10 -13.40
C LEU A 18 4.41 10.13 -14.89
N THR A 19 3.47 10.48 -15.77
CA THR A 19 3.73 10.61 -17.22
C THR A 19 4.84 11.61 -17.51
N ARG A 20 4.81 12.79 -16.88
CA ARG A 20 5.86 13.81 -17.06
C ARG A 20 7.23 13.33 -16.59
N LEU A 21 7.28 12.64 -15.45
CA LEU A 21 8.52 12.09 -14.91
C LEU A 21 9.08 11.00 -15.83
N ALA A 22 8.24 10.05 -16.24
CA ALA A 22 8.59 8.96 -17.14
C ALA A 22 9.15 9.47 -18.47
N ALA A 23 8.52 10.49 -19.06
CA ALA A 23 9.00 11.14 -20.27
C ALA A 23 10.39 11.78 -20.08
N ARG A 24 10.62 12.46 -18.94
CA ARG A 24 11.89 13.12 -18.63
C ARG A 24 13.06 12.14 -18.45
N VAL A 25 12.78 10.96 -17.91
CA VAL A 25 13.82 9.93 -17.69
C VAL A 25 13.90 8.91 -18.83
N HIS A 26 13.07 9.04 -19.87
CA HIS A 26 12.97 8.09 -20.99
C HIS A 26 12.69 6.64 -20.56
N VAL A 27 11.83 6.45 -19.55
CA VAL A 27 11.46 5.13 -19.04
C VAL A 27 9.94 4.93 -19.18
N ASN A 28 9.51 3.68 -19.34
CA ASN A 28 8.09 3.34 -19.29
C ASN A 28 7.49 3.68 -17.92
N GLU A 29 6.27 4.22 -17.91
CA GLU A 29 5.55 4.61 -16.69
C GLU A 29 5.43 3.46 -15.68
N GLY A 30 5.17 2.23 -16.13
CA GLY A 30 5.07 1.07 -15.25
C GLY A 30 6.39 0.70 -14.57
N THR A 31 7.52 0.87 -15.28
CA THR A 31 8.85 0.65 -14.71
C THR A 31 9.21 1.73 -13.69
N LEU A 32 8.88 2.99 -14.00
CA LEU A 32 9.10 4.10 -13.09
C LEU A 32 8.20 3.97 -11.85
N ALA A 33 6.92 3.66 -12.03
CA ALA A 33 5.97 3.45 -10.94
C ALA A 33 6.42 2.32 -10.00
N ARG A 34 6.88 1.19 -10.55
CA ARG A 34 7.43 0.09 -9.74
C ARG A 34 8.63 0.54 -8.91
N SER A 35 9.55 1.30 -9.51
CA SER A 35 10.77 1.74 -8.84
C SER A 35 10.48 2.79 -7.76
N LEU A 36 9.55 3.72 -8.04
CA LEU A 36 9.06 4.69 -7.06
C LEU A 36 8.35 4.01 -5.90
N LEU A 37 7.51 3.01 -6.17
CA LEU A 37 6.83 2.24 -5.12
C LEU A 37 7.83 1.46 -4.26
N ALA A 38 8.83 0.82 -4.87
CA ALA A 38 9.86 0.11 -4.12
C ALA A 38 10.63 1.07 -3.19
N SER A 39 11.08 2.21 -3.71
CA SER A 39 11.76 3.23 -2.90
C SER A 39 10.86 3.77 -1.79
N ALA A 40 9.59 4.03 -2.07
CA ALA A 40 8.65 4.50 -1.05
C ALA A 40 8.38 3.45 0.04
N LEU A 41 8.41 2.15 -0.31
CA LEU A 41 8.30 1.06 0.65
C LEU A 41 9.57 0.91 1.50
N ASP A 42 10.75 1.14 0.91
CA ASP A 42 12.02 1.15 1.64
C ASP A 42 12.11 2.34 2.60
N ASP A 43 11.57 3.50 2.20
CA ASP A 43 11.53 4.74 3.00
C ASP A 43 10.39 4.76 4.03
N ALA A 44 9.32 3.99 3.81
CA ALA A 44 8.24 3.80 4.77
C ALA A 44 8.73 2.91 5.91
N ASP A 45 9.55 3.49 6.79
CA ASP A 45 9.94 2.88 8.06
C ASP A 45 8.65 2.44 8.78
N PRO A 46 8.51 1.16 9.20
CA PRO A 46 7.36 0.67 9.96
C PRO A 46 7.33 1.23 11.39
N ASP A 47 7.50 2.55 11.55
CA ASP A 47 7.16 3.26 12.76
C ASP A 47 5.63 3.11 12.94
N PRO A 48 5.17 2.53 14.07
CA PRO A 48 3.76 2.39 14.39
C PRO A 48 2.95 3.69 14.21
N THR A 49 3.60 4.84 14.41
CA THR A 49 3.02 6.17 14.31
C THR A 49 2.67 6.55 12.87
N ASN A 50 3.49 6.14 11.89
CA ASN A 50 3.26 6.41 10.47
C ASN A 50 2.25 5.43 9.86
N ILE A 51 2.21 4.19 10.37
CA ILE A 51 1.26 3.17 9.92
C ILE A 51 -0.18 3.57 10.22
N THR A 52 -0.45 4.20 11.37
CA THR A 52 -1.81 4.68 11.69
C THR A 52 -2.29 5.75 10.73
N ALA A 53 -1.44 6.74 10.39
CA ALA A 53 -1.80 7.79 9.45
C ALA A 53 -2.02 7.24 8.02
N LEU A 54 -1.23 6.24 7.62
CA LEU A 54 -1.41 5.54 6.35
C LEU A 54 -2.73 4.73 6.34
N LEU A 55 -3.00 3.97 7.39
CA LEU A 55 -4.24 3.19 7.51
C LEU A 55 -5.47 4.11 7.53
N ASP A 56 -5.42 5.23 8.24
CA ASP A 56 -6.52 6.20 8.28
C ASP A 56 -6.77 6.89 6.92
N SER A 57 -5.77 6.91 6.03
CA SER A 57 -5.93 7.39 4.65
C SER A 57 -6.58 6.37 3.70
N ILE A 58 -6.72 5.11 4.12
CA ILE A 58 -7.36 4.05 3.34
C ILE A 58 -8.85 4.04 3.69
N ASP A 59 -9.70 4.35 2.71
CA ASP A 59 -11.14 4.34 2.88
C ASP A 59 -11.63 3.00 3.48
N GLY A 60 -12.24 3.07 4.65
CA GLY A 60 -12.81 1.91 5.35
C GLY A 60 -11.84 1.07 6.16
N ALA A 61 -10.54 1.40 6.23
CA ALA A 61 -9.57 0.63 7.01
C ALA A 61 -9.89 0.58 8.50
N PHE A 62 -10.40 1.68 9.08
CA PHE A 62 -10.85 1.71 10.48
C PHE A 62 -11.99 0.70 10.73
N GLU A 63 -12.98 0.63 9.84
CA GLU A 63 -14.09 -0.32 9.98
C GLU A 63 -13.64 -1.77 9.82
N GLN A 64 -12.69 -2.02 8.91
CA GLN A 64 -12.08 -3.34 8.75
C GLN A 64 -11.29 -3.75 10.01
N ALA A 65 -10.51 -2.84 10.59
CA ALA A 65 -9.76 -3.09 11.82
C ALA A 65 -10.70 -3.39 13.00
N ARG A 66 -11.79 -2.62 13.14
CA ARG A 66 -12.82 -2.83 14.15
C ARG A 66 -13.51 -4.19 13.98
N LEU A 67 -13.82 -4.57 12.75
CA LEU A 67 -14.42 -5.86 12.42
C LEU A 67 -13.48 -7.02 12.77
N GLY A 68 -12.20 -6.93 12.43
CA GLY A 68 -11.18 -7.92 12.81
C GLY A 68 -11.07 -8.09 14.34
N GLY A 69 -11.11 -6.99 15.10
CA GLY A 69 -11.13 -7.05 16.56
C GLY A 69 -12.34 -7.82 17.12
N GLN A 70 -13.52 -7.61 16.54
CA GLN A 70 -14.74 -8.34 16.93
C GLN A 70 -14.69 -9.83 16.55
N GLN A 71 -14.04 -10.18 15.44
CA GLN A 71 -13.86 -11.57 15.01
C GLN A 71 -12.89 -12.30 15.94
N ILE A 72 -11.77 -11.67 16.30
CA ILE A 72 -10.82 -12.22 17.29
C ILE A 72 -11.51 -12.42 18.65
N ALA A 73 -12.29 -11.43 19.11
CA ALA A 73 -13.06 -11.56 20.35
C ALA A 73 -14.07 -12.72 20.33
N ARG A 74 -14.54 -13.13 19.14
CA ARG A 74 -15.41 -14.29 18.92
C ARG A 74 -14.66 -15.61 18.69
N GLY A 75 -13.33 -15.58 18.71
CA GLY A 75 -12.49 -16.76 18.46
C GLY A 75 -12.39 -17.16 16.99
N GLU A 76 -12.76 -16.27 16.06
CA GLU A 76 -12.75 -16.51 14.62
C GLU A 76 -11.35 -16.25 13.99
N GLY A 77 -10.36 -15.86 14.79
CA GLY A 77 -8.98 -15.59 14.34
C GLY A 77 -8.13 -16.86 14.17
N ILE A 78 -7.08 -16.78 13.34
CA ILE A 78 -6.06 -17.83 13.23
C ILE A 78 -4.85 -17.52 14.13
N PRO A 79 -4.30 -18.51 14.86
CA PRO A 79 -3.07 -18.32 15.61
C PRO A 79 -1.90 -17.97 14.68
N LEU A 80 -1.01 -17.06 15.12
CA LEU A 80 0.17 -16.66 14.33
C LEU A 80 1.08 -17.83 13.95
N ALA A 81 1.14 -18.89 14.78
CA ALA A 81 1.90 -20.11 14.48
C ALA A 81 1.31 -20.97 13.34
N ARG A 82 0.15 -20.59 12.79
CA ARG A 82 -0.52 -21.26 11.67
C ARG A 82 -0.59 -20.40 10.40
N LEU A 83 0.09 -19.24 10.38
CA LEU A 83 0.39 -18.48 9.17
C LEU A 83 1.59 -19.09 8.43
#